data_AF-A0A8I1XID5-F1
#
_entry.id   AF-A0A8I1XID5-F1
#
_cell.length_a   1.000
_cell.length_b   1.000
_cell.length_c   1.000
_cell.angle_alpha   90.00
_cell.angle_beta   90.00
_cell.angle_gamma   90.00
#
_symmetry.space_group_name_H-M   'P 1'
#
loop_
_entity.id
_entity.type
_entity.pdbx_description
1 polymer ?
#
loop_
_entity_poly.entity_id
_entity_poly.type
_entity_poly.pdbx_seq_one_letter_code
_entity_poly.pdbx_strand_id
1 'polypeptide(L)'
;MVVMLWPVSDGLRIQRVQQFTDARQGYKLDWNSWYRDLNSEDKRQLPLHALNRSRLYFDLRLVPIAAADLYPICQDLSNESFRLHRTYLSRLENTHFVNILKNEWNPENYAPLRERESQRATRAREWYETVTTSPTQLGRRLAQALGEIGITAAHEQTVSSPHSRVRADLLVARAAAPPNVIVELKAFSSSNTMPSTISDAIKTTLRRHAQLAGFLPRQ
;
A
#
# COMPACT_ATOMS: atom_id res chain seq x y z
N MET A 1 0.40 -1.95 12.35
CA MET A 1 1.00 -2.41 11.08
C MET A 1 1.01 -1.26 10.09
N VAL A 2 2.00 -1.18 9.19
CA VAL A 2 2.03 -0.20 8.09
C VAL A 2 2.05 -0.91 6.75
N VAL A 3 1.11 -0.56 5.86
CA VAL A 3 1.01 -1.10 4.50
C VAL A 3 1.18 0.04 3.50
N MET A 4 2.21 -0.02 2.68
CA MET A 4 2.30 0.79 1.47
C MET A 4 1.57 0.04 0.35
N LEU A 5 0.33 0.46 0.07
CA LEU A 5 -0.48 -0.14 -0.98
C LEU A 5 -0.10 0.49 -2.32
N TRP A 6 0.34 -0.34 -3.26
CA TRP A 6 0.86 0.10 -4.55
C TRP A 6 -0.02 -0.38 -5.70
N PRO A 7 -0.92 0.47 -6.24
CA PRO A 7 -1.64 0.13 -7.44
C PRO A 7 -0.69 -0.02 -8.64
N VAL A 8 -0.84 -1.11 -9.40
CA VAL A 8 0.02 -1.46 -10.54
C VAL A 8 -0.82 -1.83 -11.77
N SER A 9 -0.42 -1.32 -12.94
CA SER A 9 -1.18 -1.41 -14.20
C SER A 9 -0.62 -2.43 -15.21
N ASP A 10 0.56 -2.98 -14.96
CA ASP A 10 1.23 -3.97 -15.81
C ASP A 10 2.26 -4.83 -15.06
N GLY A 11 2.76 -5.87 -15.73
CA GLY A 11 3.71 -6.85 -15.18
C GLY A 11 5.05 -6.25 -14.78
N LEU A 12 5.54 -5.25 -15.53
CA LEU A 12 6.81 -4.60 -15.21
C LEU A 12 6.73 -3.86 -13.88
N ARG A 13 5.64 -3.12 -13.62
CA ARG A 13 5.45 -2.42 -12.35
C ARG A 13 5.22 -3.39 -11.20
N ILE A 14 4.51 -4.49 -11.44
CA ILE A 14 4.39 -5.58 -10.46
C ILE A 14 5.78 -6.09 -10.04
N GLN A 15 6.64 -6.43 -10.99
CA GLN A 15 7.99 -6.94 -10.72
C GLN A 15 8.85 -5.93 -9.94
N ARG A 16 8.78 -4.65 -10.32
CA ARG A 16 9.53 -3.59 -9.63
C ARG A 16 9.08 -3.36 -8.19
N VAL A 17 7.80 -3.53 -7.88
CA VAL A 17 7.34 -3.48 -6.48
C VAL A 17 7.77 -4.76 -5.74
N GLN A 18 7.62 -5.92 -6.40
CA GLN A 18 7.98 -7.24 -5.84
C GLN A 18 9.46 -7.36 -5.45
N GLN A 19 10.37 -6.65 -6.13
CA GLN A 19 11.79 -6.70 -5.76
C GLN A 19 12.08 -6.17 -4.34
N PHE A 20 11.19 -5.38 -3.75
CA PHE A 20 11.38 -4.77 -2.41
C PHE A 20 10.56 -5.46 -1.31
N THR A 21 9.95 -6.61 -1.59
CA THR A 21 8.98 -7.21 -0.67
C THR A 21 8.98 -8.74 -0.76
N ASP A 22 8.84 -9.40 0.38
CA ASP A 22 8.75 -10.86 0.44
C ASP A 22 7.29 -11.30 0.55
N ALA A 23 6.71 -11.75 -0.57
CA ALA A 23 5.34 -12.25 -0.61
C ALA A 23 5.13 -13.47 0.29
N ARG A 24 6.13 -14.34 0.49
CA ARG A 24 6.00 -15.49 1.40
C ARG A 24 5.85 -15.06 2.85
N GLN A 25 6.30 -13.85 3.19
CA GLN A 25 6.11 -13.26 4.52
C GLN A 25 4.93 -12.28 4.56
N GLY A 26 4.00 -12.37 3.61
CA GLY A 26 2.85 -11.47 3.54
C GLY A 26 3.26 -10.07 3.14
N TYR A 27 4.20 -9.98 2.19
CA TYR A 27 4.69 -8.75 1.60
C TYR A 27 5.45 -7.84 2.58
N LYS A 28 6.19 -8.41 3.52
CA LYS A 28 7.09 -7.64 4.38
C LYS A 28 8.19 -7.00 3.54
N LEU A 29 8.55 -5.77 3.88
CA LEU A 29 9.68 -5.06 3.26
C LEU A 29 10.95 -5.93 3.32
N ASP A 30 11.55 -6.20 2.15
CA ASP A 30 12.88 -6.78 2.05
C ASP A 30 13.91 -5.67 2.29
N TRP A 31 14.38 -5.61 3.53
CA TRP A 31 15.36 -4.63 3.98
C TRP A 31 16.67 -4.71 3.19
N ASN A 32 17.12 -5.92 2.86
CA ASN A 32 18.39 -6.11 2.16
C ASN A 32 18.27 -5.63 0.72
N SER A 33 17.15 -5.91 0.07
CA SER A 33 16.88 -5.41 -1.28
C SER A 33 16.82 -3.89 -1.32
N TRP A 34 16.05 -3.28 -0.40
CA TRP A 34 15.99 -1.82 -0.28
C TRP A 34 17.36 -1.20 0.00
N TYR A 35 18.12 -1.74 0.96
CA TYR A 35 19.45 -1.25 1.29
C TYR A 35 20.43 -1.33 0.11
N ARG A 36 20.38 -2.39 -0.70
CA ARG A 36 21.24 -2.51 -1.89
C ARG A 36 20.97 -1.41 -2.91
N ASP A 37 19.70 -1.04 -3.08
CA ASP A 37 19.25 -0.02 -4.04
C ASP A 37 19.65 1.41 -3.63
N LEU A 38 19.95 1.65 -2.34
CA LEU A 38 20.44 2.96 -1.89
C LEU A 38 21.80 3.30 -2.50
N ASN A 39 21.95 4.56 -2.92
CA ASN A 39 23.23 5.09 -3.36
C ASN A 39 24.23 5.25 -2.18
N SER A 40 25.50 5.49 -2.51
CA SER A 40 26.57 5.59 -1.51
C SER A 40 26.41 6.74 -0.52
N GLU A 41 25.75 7.83 -0.92
CA GLU A 41 25.50 8.98 -0.06
C GLU A 41 24.39 8.68 0.95
N ASP A 42 23.26 8.14 0.46
CA ASP A 42 22.13 7.70 1.28
C ASP A 42 22.59 6.69 2.35
N LYS A 43 23.45 5.74 1.99
CA LYS A 43 24.00 4.76 2.95
C LYS A 43 24.79 5.40 4.09
N ARG A 44 25.43 6.56 3.86
CA ARG A 44 26.20 7.29 4.87
C ARG A 44 25.33 8.21 5.72
N GLN A 45 24.36 8.88 5.10
CA GLN A 45 23.58 9.94 5.73
C GLN A 45 22.30 9.44 6.41
N LEU A 46 21.73 8.32 5.96
CA LEU A 46 20.49 7.83 6.52
C LEU A 46 20.69 7.27 7.92
N PRO A 47 19.76 7.53 8.86
CA PRO A 47 19.79 6.92 10.19
C PRO A 47 19.30 5.46 10.13
N LEU A 48 20.05 4.61 9.43
CA LEU A 48 19.64 3.24 9.04
C LEU A 48 19.22 2.39 10.23
N HIS A 49 19.85 2.55 11.39
CA HIS A 49 19.45 1.84 12.61
C HIS A 49 18.02 2.20 13.05
N ALA A 50 17.67 3.49 13.08
CA ALA A 50 16.33 3.95 13.44
C ALA A 50 15.29 3.52 12.40
N LEU A 51 15.64 3.58 11.11
CA LEU A 51 14.76 3.12 10.03
C LEU A 51 14.53 1.60 10.10
N ASN A 52 15.56 0.82 10.40
CA ASN A 52 15.44 -0.62 10.59
C ASN A 52 14.54 -0.97 11.79
N ARG A 53 14.69 -0.24 12.91
CA ARG A 53 13.79 -0.40 14.08
C ARG A 53 12.35 -0.05 13.72
N SER A 54 12.13 1.02 12.96
CA SER A 54 10.80 1.45 12.50
C SER A 54 10.10 0.36 11.68
N ARG A 55 10.78 -0.25 10.70
CA ARG A 55 10.16 -1.33 9.89
C ARG A 55 9.73 -2.53 10.71
N LEU A 56 10.48 -2.87 11.77
CA LEU A 56 10.18 -4.02 12.63
C LEU A 56 9.03 -3.68 13.57
N TYR A 57 9.07 -2.51 14.21
CA TYR A 57 8.04 -2.04 15.12
C TYR A 57 6.67 -1.97 14.45
N PHE A 58 6.62 -1.45 13.22
CA PHE A 58 5.38 -1.32 12.47
C PHE A 58 5.04 -2.51 11.58
N ASP A 59 5.88 -3.53 11.48
CA ASP A 59 5.74 -4.61 10.48
C ASP A 59 5.44 -4.04 9.08
N LEU A 60 6.37 -3.27 8.53
CA LEU A 60 6.14 -2.52 7.29
C LEU A 60 6.06 -3.47 6.09
N ARG A 61 4.98 -3.33 5.31
CA ARG A 61 4.67 -4.15 4.14
C ARG A 61 4.50 -3.33 2.87
N LEU A 62 4.97 -3.85 1.74
CA LEU A 62 4.82 -3.26 0.41
C LEU A 62 3.92 -4.17 -0.43
N VAL A 63 2.66 -3.79 -0.62
CA VAL A 63 1.63 -4.66 -1.19
C VAL A 63 1.20 -4.15 -2.56
N PRO A 64 1.52 -4.85 -3.66
CA PRO A 64 0.97 -4.50 -4.96
C PRO A 64 -0.51 -4.89 -5.05
N ILE A 65 -1.31 -4.05 -5.71
CA ILE A 65 -2.71 -4.33 -6.06
C ILE A 65 -2.94 -4.01 -7.53
N ALA A 66 -3.56 -4.91 -8.28
CA ALA A 66 -3.82 -4.64 -9.68
C ALA A 66 -4.82 -3.49 -9.83
N ALA A 67 -4.50 -2.53 -10.72
CA ALA A 67 -5.43 -1.48 -11.12
C ALA A 67 -6.76 -2.07 -11.63
N ALA A 68 -6.73 -3.26 -12.23
CA ALA A 68 -7.92 -3.98 -12.69
C ALA A 68 -8.90 -4.36 -11.58
N ASP A 69 -8.43 -4.56 -10.34
CA ASP A 69 -9.28 -4.87 -9.19
C ASP A 69 -9.81 -3.60 -8.52
N LEU A 70 -9.09 -2.48 -8.63
CA LEU A 70 -9.56 -1.16 -8.19
C LEU A 70 -10.53 -0.51 -9.17
N TYR A 71 -10.29 -0.63 -10.48
CA TYR A 71 -11.05 0.05 -11.52
C TYR A 71 -12.58 -0.04 -11.33
N PRO A 72 -13.19 -1.23 -11.21
CA PRO A 72 -14.64 -1.34 -11.17
C PRO A 72 -15.27 -0.81 -9.87
N ILE A 73 -14.51 -0.72 -8.78
CA ILE A 73 -14.99 -0.15 -7.51
C ILE A 73 -14.68 1.35 -7.42
N CYS A 74 -13.73 1.86 -8.20
CA CYS A 74 -13.26 3.25 -8.19
C CYS A 74 -13.67 4.06 -9.42
N GLN A 75 -14.78 3.71 -10.05
CA GLN A 75 -15.40 4.54 -11.10
C GLN A 75 -16.15 5.71 -10.49
N ASP A 76 -16.18 6.85 -11.19
CA ASP A 76 -16.93 8.05 -10.77
C ASP A 76 -16.62 8.42 -9.30
N LEU A 77 -15.35 8.76 -9.02
CA LEU A 77 -14.84 9.04 -7.68
C LEU A 77 -15.50 10.25 -7.00
N SER A 78 -16.13 11.12 -7.79
CA SER A 78 -16.96 12.24 -7.36
C SER A 78 -18.28 11.81 -6.74
N ASN A 79 -18.82 10.65 -7.12
CA ASN A 79 -20.15 10.21 -6.72
C ASN A 79 -20.10 9.38 -5.43
N GLU A 80 -20.61 9.96 -4.35
CA GLU A 80 -20.70 9.31 -3.03
C GLU A 80 -21.83 8.28 -2.94
N SER A 81 -22.80 8.35 -3.85
CA SER A 81 -23.93 7.41 -3.94
C SER A 81 -23.64 6.25 -4.89
N PHE A 82 -22.39 6.09 -5.32
CA PHE A 82 -21.99 5.01 -6.21
C PHE A 82 -22.22 3.65 -5.54
N ARG A 83 -23.06 2.82 -6.17
CA ARG A 83 -23.38 1.48 -5.67
C ARG A 83 -22.34 0.48 -6.13
N LEU A 84 -21.64 -0.13 -5.20
CA LEU A 84 -20.65 -1.15 -5.48
C LEU A 84 -21.34 -2.49 -5.79
N HIS A 85 -21.10 -3.03 -6.98
CA HIS A 85 -21.67 -4.32 -7.35
C HIS A 85 -20.99 -5.46 -6.57
N ARG A 86 -21.78 -6.41 -6.05
CA ARG A 86 -21.27 -7.52 -5.22
C ARG A 86 -20.14 -8.30 -5.89
N THR A 87 -20.24 -8.54 -7.19
CA THR A 87 -19.19 -9.22 -7.98
C THR A 87 -17.82 -8.53 -7.89
N TYR A 88 -17.78 -7.20 -7.82
CA TYR A 88 -16.53 -6.45 -7.72
C TYR A 88 -16.00 -6.42 -6.29
N LEU A 89 -16.89 -6.34 -5.30
CA LEU A 89 -16.55 -6.49 -3.89
C LEU A 89 -15.94 -7.87 -3.60
N SER A 90 -16.53 -8.95 -4.12
CA SER A 90 -15.98 -10.30 -3.98
C SER A 90 -14.60 -10.44 -4.65
N ARG A 91 -14.34 -9.72 -5.74
CA ARG A 91 -12.99 -9.69 -6.33
C ARG A 91 -12.00 -8.97 -5.43
N LEU A 92 -12.37 -7.81 -4.89
CA LEU A 92 -11.55 -7.07 -3.92
C LEU A 92 -11.24 -7.93 -2.70
N GLU A 93 -12.26 -8.62 -2.16
CA GLU A 93 -12.15 -9.46 -0.98
C GLU A 93 -11.12 -10.59 -1.14
N ASN A 94 -10.97 -11.12 -2.36
CA ASN A 94 -10.01 -12.17 -2.68
C ASN A 94 -8.60 -11.64 -3.02
N THR A 95 -8.37 -10.32 -2.91
CA THR A 95 -7.03 -9.76 -3.16
C THR A 95 -6.08 -10.02 -2.00
N HIS A 96 -4.78 -10.08 -2.31
CA HIS A 96 -3.74 -10.20 -1.29
C HIS A 96 -3.78 -9.05 -0.28
N PHE A 97 -4.13 -7.85 -0.72
CA PHE A 97 -4.29 -6.70 0.14
C PHE A 97 -5.35 -6.95 1.23
N VAL A 98 -6.54 -7.43 0.85
CA VAL A 98 -7.59 -7.73 1.82
C VAL A 98 -7.18 -8.87 2.76
N ASN A 99 -6.54 -9.93 2.26
CA ASN A 99 -6.06 -11.01 3.12
C ASN A 99 -5.03 -10.51 4.16
N ILE A 100 -4.15 -9.58 3.79
CA ILE A 100 -3.21 -8.94 4.73
C ILE A 100 -3.96 -8.08 5.75
N LEU A 101 -4.96 -7.31 5.32
CA LEU A 101 -5.78 -6.52 6.23
C LEU A 101 -6.50 -7.43 7.22
N LYS A 102 -7.12 -8.52 6.79
CA LYS A 102 -7.83 -9.49 7.66
C LYS A 102 -6.89 -10.33 8.54
N ASN A 103 -5.57 -10.26 8.32
CA ASN A 103 -4.57 -11.13 8.96
C ASN A 103 -4.78 -12.62 8.61
N GLU A 104 -5.21 -12.90 7.38
CA GLU A 104 -5.53 -14.22 6.84
C GLU A 104 -4.52 -14.64 5.74
N TRP A 105 -3.34 -14.00 5.70
CA TRP A 105 -2.33 -14.32 4.71
C TRP A 105 -1.79 -15.74 4.90
N ASN A 106 -2.02 -16.61 3.91
CA ASN A 106 -1.41 -17.94 3.84
C ASN A 106 -0.38 -18.02 2.70
N PRO A 107 0.92 -18.18 3.02
CA PRO A 107 1.98 -18.34 2.01
C PRO A 107 1.82 -19.58 1.12
N GLU A 108 1.15 -20.64 1.57
CA GLU A 108 0.94 -21.87 0.82
C GLU A 108 -0.05 -21.68 -0.34
N ASN A 109 -1.01 -20.78 -0.16
CA ASN A 109 -2.01 -20.42 -1.17
C ASN A 109 -1.56 -19.26 -2.05
N TYR A 110 -0.29 -18.88 -1.97
CA TYR A 110 0.25 -17.74 -2.71
C TYR A 110 0.22 -17.99 -4.22
N ALA A 111 -0.62 -17.22 -4.92
CA ALA A 111 -0.57 -17.09 -6.37
C ALA A 111 0.01 -15.71 -6.71
N PRO A 112 1.19 -15.60 -7.34
CA PRO A 112 1.79 -14.31 -7.65
C PRO A 112 0.84 -13.45 -8.48
N LEU A 113 0.76 -12.16 -8.12
CA LEU A 113 0.08 -11.19 -8.97
C LEU A 113 0.80 -11.20 -10.32
N ARG A 114 0.08 -11.54 -11.39
CA ARG A 114 0.59 -11.59 -12.76
C ARG A 114 -0.26 -10.70 -13.63
N GLU A 115 0.37 -10.10 -14.62
CA GLU A 115 -0.37 -9.42 -15.68
C GLU A 115 -1.27 -10.41 -16.40
N ARG A 116 -2.48 -9.96 -16.75
CA ARG A 116 -3.43 -10.72 -17.56
C ARG A 116 -3.75 -9.88 -18.79
N GLU A 117 -3.32 -10.35 -19.95
CA GLU A 117 -3.72 -9.71 -21.21
C GLU A 117 -5.22 -9.92 -21.43
N SER A 118 -5.98 -8.85 -21.25
CA SER A 118 -7.43 -8.85 -21.39
C SER A 118 -7.93 -7.43 -21.62
N GLN A 119 -9.09 -7.29 -22.28
CA GLN A 119 -9.72 -5.98 -22.46
C GLN A 119 -9.97 -5.25 -21.12
N ARG A 120 -10.24 -6.02 -20.04
CA ARG A 120 -10.38 -5.48 -18.68
C ARG A 120 -9.08 -4.85 -18.19
N ALA A 121 -7.95 -5.50 -18.39
CA ALA A 121 -6.65 -4.99 -17.96
C ALA A 121 -6.25 -3.73 -18.76
N THR A 122 -6.52 -3.71 -20.06
CA THR A 122 -6.29 -2.53 -20.91
C THR A 122 -7.08 -1.32 -20.44
N ARG A 123 -8.40 -1.47 -20.25
CA ARG A 123 -9.26 -0.38 -19.74
C ARG A 123 -8.83 0.09 -18.35
N ALA A 124 -8.44 -0.84 -17.47
CA ALA A 124 -7.98 -0.49 -16.14
C ALA A 124 -6.64 0.27 -16.16
N ARG A 125 -5.76 -0.02 -17.12
CA ARG A 125 -4.51 0.71 -17.32
C ARG A 125 -4.77 2.15 -17.75
N GLU A 126 -5.60 2.33 -18.78
CA GLU A 126 -6.03 3.66 -19.25
C GLU A 126 -6.70 4.46 -18.15
N TRP A 127 -7.62 3.82 -17.41
CA TRP A 127 -8.27 4.45 -16.25
C TRP A 127 -7.26 4.86 -15.18
N TYR A 128 -6.30 3.99 -14.85
CA TYR A 128 -5.37 4.23 -13.75
C TYR A 128 -4.57 5.52 -13.97
N GLU A 129 -4.18 5.82 -15.20
CA GLU A 129 -3.47 7.07 -15.54
C GLU A 129 -4.27 8.33 -15.17
N THR A 130 -5.60 8.26 -15.19
CA THR A 130 -6.47 9.40 -14.88
C THR A 130 -6.68 9.64 -13.38
N VAL A 131 -6.46 8.63 -12.53
CA VAL A 131 -6.75 8.71 -11.07
C VAL A 131 -5.53 8.93 -10.18
N THR A 132 -4.32 8.91 -10.74
CA THR A 132 -3.05 9.09 -10.00
C THR A 132 -2.89 10.46 -9.35
N THR A 133 -3.69 11.43 -9.76
CA THR A 133 -3.75 12.79 -9.16
C THR A 133 -4.81 12.93 -8.07
N SER A 134 -5.62 11.88 -7.83
CA SER A 134 -6.76 11.90 -6.90
C SER A 134 -6.66 10.84 -5.78
N PRO A 135 -5.52 10.72 -5.06
CA PRO A 135 -5.31 9.69 -4.05
C PRO A 135 -6.32 9.74 -2.89
N THR A 136 -6.75 10.93 -2.48
CA THR A 136 -7.78 11.11 -1.44
C THR A 136 -9.11 10.47 -1.85
N GLN A 137 -9.57 10.70 -3.08
CA GLN A 137 -10.84 10.16 -3.55
C GLN A 137 -10.77 8.63 -3.72
N LEU A 138 -9.62 8.12 -4.19
CA LEU A 138 -9.34 6.68 -4.23
C LEU A 138 -9.40 6.07 -2.82
N GLY A 139 -8.75 6.71 -1.84
CA GLY A 139 -8.80 6.27 -0.44
C GLY A 139 -10.23 6.24 0.10
N ARG A 140 -10.99 7.31 -0.10
CA ARG A 140 -12.41 7.36 0.30
C ARG A 140 -13.22 6.20 -0.28
N ARG A 141 -13.10 5.94 -1.59
CA ARG A 141 -13.84 4.85 -2.23
C ARG A 141 -13.38 3.47 -1.77
N LEU A 142 -12.07 3.30 -1.53
CA LEU A 142 -11.54 2.05 -0.99
C LEU A 142 -12.03 1.82 0.45
N ALA A 143 -12.13 2.86 1.29
CA ALA A 143 -12.73 2.74 2.62
C ALA A 143 -14.20 2.29 2.55
N GLN A 144 -14.99 2.86 1.65
CA GLN A 144 -16.37 2.42 1.39
C GLN A 144 -16.41 0.93 0.99
N ALA A 145 -15.60 0.53 0.00
CA ALA A 145 -15.56 -0.84 -0.48
C ALA A 145 -15.12 -1.84 0.59
N LEU A 146 -14.16 -1.46 1.43
CA LEU A 146 -13.74 -2.24 2.60
C LEU A 146 -14.89 -2.38 3.61
N GLY A 147 -15.63 -1.30 3.87
CA GLY A 147 -16.81 -1.32 4.74
C GLY A 147 -17.89 -2.29 4.25
N GLU A 148 -18.18 -2.30 2.95
CA GLU A 148 -19.17 -3.20 2.34
C GLU A 148 -18.78 -4.69 2.38
N ILE A 149 -17.49 -5.01 2.58
CA ILE A 149 -17.01 -6.38 2.82
C ILE A 149 -16.71 -6.66 4.30
N GLY A 150 -17.19 -5.81 5.22
CA GLY A 150 -17.09 -6.02 6.66
C GLY A 150 -15.76 -5.62 7.29
N ILE A 151 -14.94 -4.83 6.60
CA ILE A 151 -13.68 -4.30 7.14
C ILE A 151 -13.90 -2.85 7.58
N THR A 152 -13.74 -2.59 8.88
CA THR A 152 -13.83 -1.23 9.43
C THR A 152 -12.63 -0.40 8.98
N ALA A 153 -12.85 0.50 8.02
CA ALA A 153 -11.84 1.38 7.46
C ALA A 153 -12.35 2.82 7.39
N ALA A 154 -11.49 3.78 7.73
CA ALA A 154 -11.75 5.19 7.55
C ALA A 154 -10.64 5.83 6.71
N HIS A 155 -11.00 6.75 5.81
CA HIS A 155 -10.04 7.45 4.97
C HIS A 155 -9.51 8.71 5.66
N GLU A 156 -8.30 9.12 5.28
CA GLU A 156 -7.66 10.37 5.68
C GLU A 156 -7.58 10.62 7.21
N GLN A 157 -7.36 9.54 7.98
CA GLN A 157 -7.29 9.60 9.44
C GLN A 157 -5.90 10.00 9.94
N THR A 158 -5.86 10.84 10.97
CA THR A 158 -4.60 11.22 11.62
C THR A 158 -4.30 10.26 12.77
N VAL A 159 -3.16 9.56 12.69
CA VAL A 159 -2.60 8.78 13.78
C VAL A 159 -1.57 9.64 14.50
N SER A 160 -1.74 9.83 15.80
CA SER A 160 -0.85 10.65 16.63
C SER A 160 -0.16 9.82 17.71
N SER A 161 1.07 10.19 18.03
CA SER A 161 1.82 9.73 19.19
C SER A 161 2.34 10.96 19.96
N PRO A 162 2.96 10.77 21.14
CA PRO A 162 3.65 11.86 21.84
C PRO A 162 4.77 12.52 21.01
N HIS A 163 5.27 11.85 19.97
CA HIS A 163 6.44 12.28 19.21
C HIS A 163 6.08 12.94 17.87
N SER A 164 5.03 12.45 17.20
CA SER A 164 4.64 12.97 15.89
C SER A 164 3.20 12.57 15.52
N ARG A 165 2.76 12.99 14.33
CA ARG A 165 1.50 12.60 13.71
C ARG A 165 1.73 12.20 12.26
N VAL A 166 1.00 11.19 11.80
CA VAL A 166 0.98 10.74 10.40
C VAL A 166 -0.48 10.69 9.95
N ARG A 167 -0.76 11.25 8.78
CA ARG A 167 -2.06 11.10 8.11
C ARG A 167 -2.03 9.83 7.28
N ALA A 168 -2.86 8.86 7.64
CA ALA A 168 -3.07 7.63 6.89
C ALA A 168 -4.06 7.89 5.75
N ASP A 169 -3.81 7.35 4.57
CA ASP A 169 -4.80 7.38 3.49
C ASP A 169 -5.99 6.49 3.85
N LEU A 170 -5.72 5.34 4.49
CA LEU A 170 -6.72 4.54 5.21
C LEU A 170 -6.19 4.12 6.58
N LEU A 171 -7.06 4.17 7.57
CA LEU A 171 -6.85 3.54 8.86
C LEU A 171 -7.86 2.40 9.00
N VAL A 172 -7.34 1.18 9.08
CA VAL A 172 -8.16 -0.04 9.23
C VAL A 172 -8.07 -0.50 10.68
N ALA A 173 -9.23 -0.64 11.33
CA ALA A 173 -9.34 -1.17 12.67
C ALA A 173 -9.49 -2.69 12.64
N ARG A 174 -8.85 -3.37 13.59
CA ARG A 174 -8.87 -4.81 13.77
C ARG A 174 -9.15 -5.16 15.22
N ALA A 175 -9.89 -6.25 15.42
CA ALA A 175 -9.99 -6.90 16.71
C ALA A 175 -8.68 -7.64 17.08
N ALA A 176 -7.94 -8.13 16.09
CA ALA A 176 -6.69 -8.86 16.27
C ALA A 176 -5.45 -7.93 16.28
N ALA A 177 -4.36 -8.39 16.88
CA ALA A 177 -3.10 -7.67 16.89
C ALA A 177 -2.39 -7.71 15.52
N PRO A 178 -1.80 -6.58 15.05
CA PRO A 178 -1.91 -5.25 15.64
C PRO A 178 -3.27 -4.60 15.31
N PRO A 179 -3.87 -3.88 16.28
CA PRO A 179 -5.27 -3.43 16.24
C PRO A 179 -5.55 -2.36 15.18
N ASN A 180 -4.50 -1.67 14.71
CA ASN A 180 -4.61 -0.67 13.66
C ASN A 180 -3.63 -0.97 12.51
N VAL A 181 -4.13 -0.83 11.28
CA VAL A 181 -3.32 -0.84 10.05
C VAL A 181 -3.37 0.54 9.43
N ILE A 182 -2.20 1.16 9.34
CA ILE A 182 -1.99 2.39 8.58
C ILE A 182 -1.74 1.96 7.14
N VAL A 183 -2.62 2.34 6.22
CA VAL A 183 -2.42 2.14 4.80
C VAL A 183 -2.04 3.47 4.17
N GLU A 184 -0.92 3.48 3.46
CA GLU A 184 -0.49 4.59 2.62
C GLU A 184 -0.62 4.21 1.15
N LEU A 185 -1.43 4.96 0.41
CA LEU A 185 -1.66 4.79 -1.02
C LEU A 185 -0.49 5.39 -1.81
N LYS A 186 0.18 4.54 -2.59
CA LYS A 186 1.22 4.94 -3.54
C LYS A 186 0.65 4.96 -4.95
N ALA A 187 -0.44 5.71 -5.14
CA ALA A 187 -1.16 5.86 -6.40
C ALA A 187 -0.40 6.75 -7.39
N PHE A 188 0.81 6.35 -7.75
CA PHE A 188 1.69 7.10 -8.63
C PHE A 188 1.50 6.73 -10.10
N SER A 189 1.82 7.67 -11.00
CA SER A 189 1.90 7.40 -12.43
C SER A 189 2.86 6.25 -12.76
N SER A 190 2.66 5.63 -13.92
CA SER A 190 3.49 4.52 -14.41
C SER A 190 4.98 4.88 -14.52
N SER A 191 5.31 6.17 -14.71
CA SER A 191 6.68 6.71 -14.71
C SER A 191 7.30 6.79 -13.31
N ASN A 192 6.47 6.95 -12.28
CA ASN A 192 6.87 7.05 -10.86
C ASN A 192 6.86 5.68 -10.15
N THR A 193 6.98 4.60 -10.93
CA THR A 193 7.17 3.24 -10.43
C THR A 193 8.51 2.69 -10.92
N MET A 194 9.56 3.52 -10.89
CA MET A 194 10.95 3.08 -11.07
C MET A 194 11.51 2.56 -9.74
N PRO A 195 12.53 1.66 -9.74
CA PRO A 195 13.14 1.18 -8.49
C PRO A 195 13.57 2.30 -7.54
N SER A 196 14.22 3.33 -8.05
CA SER A 196 14.62 4.52 -7.29
C SER A 196 13.44 5.24 -6.65
N THR A 197 12.34 5.45 -7.39
CA THR A 197 11.12 6.09 -6.86
C THR A 197 10.48 5.26 -5.76
N ILE A 198 10.44 3.93 -5.91
CA ILE A 198 9.94 3.02 -4.88
C ILE A 198 10.84 3.08 -3.63
N SER A 199 12.15 3.08 -3.83
CA SER A 199 13.15 3.19 -2.77
C SER A 199 13.03 4.49 -1.98
N ASP A 200 12.81 5.62 -2.67
CA ASP A 200 12.54 6.92 -2.05
C ASP A 200 11.20 6.96 -1.30
N ALA A 201 10.16 6.30 -1.83
CA ALA A 201 8.88 6.17 -1.13
C ALA A 201 9.02 5.33 0.14
N ILE A 202 9.81 4.25 0.12
CA ILE A 202 10.13 3.43 1.30
C ILE A 202 10.90 4.29 2.31
N LYS A 203 11.94 5.00 1.88
CA LYS A 203 12.75 5.91 2.72
C LYS A 203 11.88 6.94 3.43
N THR A 204 10.99 7.60 2.69
CA THR A 204 10.06 8.61 3.22
C THR A 204 9.09 7.99 4.23
N THR A 205 8.52 6.83 3.91
CA THR A 205 7.57 6.13 4.79
C THR A 205 8.24 5.68 6.09
N LEU A 206 9.44 5.11 6.01
CA LEU A 206 10.22 4.69 7.18
C LEU A 206 10.58 5.87 8.07
N ARG A 207 11.02 7.00 7.50
CA ARG A 207 11.34 8.22 8.25
C ARG A 207 10.13 8.75 9.02
N ARG A 208 8.98 8.90 8.35
CA ARG A 208 7.73 9.37 8.99
C ARG A 208 7.31 8.47 10.15
N HIS A 209 7.38 7.16 9.95
CA HIS A 209 7.01 6.21 10.99
C HIS A 209 8.07 6.10 12.10
N ALA A 210 9.35 6.29 11.80
CA ALA A 210 10.39 6.37 12.81
C ALA A 210 10.16 7.60 13.72
N GLN A 211 9.73 8.73 13.16
CA GLN A 211 9.31 9.90 13.94
C GLN A 211 8.04 9.62 14.75
N LEU A 212 7.04 8.94 14.16
CA LEU A 212 5.83 8.53 14.87
C LEU A 212 6.16 7.63 16.08
N ALA A 213 7.13 6.74 15.96
CA ALA A 213 7.59 5.89 17.07
C ALA A 213 8.63 6.56 18.01
N GLY A 214 9.03 7.81 17.74
CA GLY A 214 10.05 8.50 18.54
C GLY A 214 11.48 7.98 18.36
N PHE A 215 11.74 7.15 17.34
CA PHE A 215 13.10 6.68 17.01
C PHE A 215 13.92 7.75 16.29
N LEU A 216 13.25 8.76 15.73
CA LEU A 216 13.87 9.94 15.15
C LEU A 216 13.19 11.20 15.69
N PRO A 217 13.93 12.29 15.91
CA PRO A 217 13.33 13.58 16.22
C PRO A 217 12.52 14.07 15.02
N ARG A 218 11.51 14.90 15.32
CA ARG A 218 10.79 15.64 14.30
C ARG A 218 11.75 16.66 13.68
N GLN A 219 11.88 16.64 12.36
CA GLN A 219 12.58 17.68 11.60
C GLN A 219 11.66 18.89 11.43
#